data_AF-A0A2N7N0S7-F1
#
_entry.id   AF-A0A2N7N0S7-F1
#
_cell.length_a   1.000
_cell.length_b   1.000
_cell.length_c   1.000
_cell.angle_alpha   90.00
_cell.angle_beta   90.00
_cell.angle_gamma   90.00
#
_symmetry.space_group_name_H-M   'P 1'
#
loop_
_entity.id
_entity.type
_entity.pdbx_description
1 polymer ?
#
loop_
_entity_poly.entity_id
_entity_poly.type
_entity_poly.pdbx_seq_one_letter_code
_entity_poly.pdbx_strand_id
1 'polypeptide(L)'
;MRYQSAPVNTEETQETTIERAARQQQERRAELTYSSSDYKRWNDNRDKVVADRKVEEQNNHIHVGEEREFPDAILSPMPTSRKEMIDAAGTRVLPSDLLGSSFNNQCVSAEIVAHQMTSLSPATKKEVEESGELVFSGMQYKHAHGTVGTIEVIDTFAGQQPDKKTSQMAYWVAQGKYLDIPKHPDPHRDHLYVFTPNFSGCSFVVDDWSDDLIRVYHVEGSKEDKQYNDLKDHRNGLINYMSFRDYGFYQKGNTTIKSVNGFAFMRYNIQARHWEIHYQKQEHAPALGRPTTSAKTLFSSEKHTVKVMVSKESRVVETGTIAINR
;
A
#
# COMPACT_ATOMS: atom_id res chain seq x y z
N MET A 1 23.31 97.46 -27.59
CA MET A 1 21.94 96.88 -27.60
C MET A 1 21.77 96.06 -26.33
N ARG A 2 20.86 96.47 -25.44
CA ARG A 2 20.51 95.76 -24.19
C ARG A 2 19.31 94.86 -24.49
N TYR A 3 19.41 93.57 -24.17
CA TYR A 3 18.27 92.64 -24.20
C TYR A 3 17.46 92.83 -22.90
N GLN A 4 16.18 93.17 -23.02
CA GLN A 4 15.20 93.10 -21.93
C GLN A 4 14.67 91.66 -21.86
N SER A 5 14.75 91.04 -20.70
CA SER A 5 14.04 89.79 -20.39
C SER A 5 12.62 90.11 -19.91
N ALA A 6 11.62 89.46 -20.50
CA ALA A 6 10.24 89.49 -20.03
C ALA A 6 10.08 88.57 -18.79
N PRO A 7 9.18 88.89 -17.84
CA PRO A 7 8.94 88.00 -16.70
C PRO A 7 8.10 86.80 -17.16
N VAL A 8 8.60 85.59 -16.91
CA VAL A 8 7.85 84.34 -17.05
C VAL A 8 7.01 84.20 -15.78
N ASN A 9 5.70 84.41 -15.89
CA ASN A 9 4.74 84.00 -14.87
C ASN A 9 4.07 82.70 -15.32
N THR A 10 4.62 81.57 -14.92
CA THR A 10 3.94 80.27 -15.01
C THR A 10 3.48 79.92 -13.60
N GLU A 11 2.24 80.25 -13.27
CA GLU A 11 1.55 79.67 -12.12
C GLU A 11 1.32 78.18 -12.40
N GLU A 12 2.32 77.35 -12.14
CA GLU A 12 2.09 75.92 -11.92
C GLU A 12 1.36 75.78 -10.59
N THR A 13 0.07 75.47 -10.67
CA THR A 13 -0.79 75.25 -9.51
C THR A 13 -0.27 74.02 -8.76
N GLN A 14 0.41 74.24 -7.63
CA GLN A 14 0.88 73.14 -6.78
C GLN A 14 -0.33 72.46 -6.13
N GLU A 15 -0.50 71.18 -6.45
CA GLU A 15 -1.58 70.34 -5.93
C GLU A 15 -1.58 70.32 -4.40
N THR A 16 -2.73 70.66 -3.81
CA THR A 16 -2.89 70.73 -2.36
C THR A 16 -2.88 69.34 -1.73
N THR A 17 -2.57 69.25 -0.43
CA THR A 17 -2.56 67.98 0.30
C THR A 17 -3.90 67.23 0.22
N ILE A 18 -5.01 67.97 0.12
CA ILE A 18 -6.37 67.42 0.01
C ILE A 18 -6.60 66.80 -1.38
N GLU A 19 -6.18 67.48 -2.44
CA GLU A 19 -6.29 66.99 -3.83
C GLU A 19 -5.44 65.74 -4.05
N ARG A 20 -4.22 65.72 -3.50
CA ARG A 20 -3.35 64.53 -3.53
C ARG A 20 -3.97 63.33 -2.82
N ALA A 21 -4.58 63.55 -1.66
CA ALA A 21 -5.27 62.51 -0.90
C ALA A 21 -6.50 61.97 -1.65
N ALA A 22 -7.27 62.86 -2.30
CA ALA A 22 -8.44 62.49 -3.11
C ALA A 22 -8.04 61.68 -4.34
N ARG A 23 -6.97 62.06 -5.06
CA ARG A 23 -6.43 61.29 -6.19
C ARG A 23 -5.98 59.91 -5.76
N GLN A 24 -5.17 59.80 -4.70
CA GLN A 24 -4.74 58.50 -4.17
C GLN A 24 -5.92 57.63 -3.72
N GLN A 25 -6.99 58.23 -3.18
CA GLN A 25 -8.19 57.50 -2.82
C GLN A 25 -8.96 57.00 -4.04
N GLN A 26 -9.01 57.78 -5.13
CA GLN A 26 -9.60 57.35 -6.40
C GLN A 26 -8.77 56.27 -7.08
N GLU A 27 -7.45 56.38 -7.09
CA GLU A 27 -6.52 55.37 -7.62
C GLU A 27 -6.69 54.04 -6.86
N ARG A 28 -6.72 54.07 -5.52
CA ARG A 28 -7.00 52.86 -4.71
C ARG A 28 -8.39 52.26 -4.96
N ARG A 29 -9.41 53.08 -5.25
CA ARG A 29 -10.75 52.59 -5.62
C ARG A 29 -10.76 51.99 -7.02
N ALA A 30 -10.02 52.57 -7.97
CA ALA A 30 -9.84 52.05 -9.31
C ALA A 30 -9.10 50.70 -9.29
N GLU A 31 -8.08 50.55 -8.44
CA GLU A 31 -7.38 49.27 -8.22
C GLU A 31 -8.28 48.17 -7.62
N LEU A 32 -9.34 48.55 -6.90
CA LEU A 32 -10.29 47.63 -6.26
C LEU A 32 -11.57 47.41 -7.07
N THR A 33 -11.71 48.03 -8.25
CA THR A 33 -12.88 47.84 -9.12
C THR A 33 -12.60 46.79 -10.18
N TYR A 34 -13.10 45.59 -9.92
CA TYR A 34 -13.01 44.48 -10.87
C TYR A 34 -14.02 44.64 -12.01
N SER A 35 -13.56 44.38 -13.23
CA SER A 35 -14.41 44.43 -14.41
C SER A 35 -15.29 43.19 -14.54
N SER A 36 -16.35 43.25 -15.35
CA SER A 36 -17.14 42.07 -15.70
C SER A 36 -16.29 40.95 -16.34
N SER A 37 -15.24 41.32 -17.09
CA SER A 37 -14.26 40.37 -17.62
C SER A 37 -13.41 39.71 -16.54
N ASP A 38 -13.06 40.41 -15.46
CA ASP A 38 -12.32 39.80 -14.34
C ASP A 38 -13.16 38.74 -13.63
N TYR A 39 -14.42 39.04 -13.35
CA TYR A 39 -15.36 38.07 -12.79
C TYR A 39 -15.56 36.86 -13.71
N LYS A 40 -15.68 37.08 -15.02
CA LYS A 40 -15.79 35.99 -15.99
C LYS A 40 -14.54 35.10 -15.96
N ARG A 41 -13.35 35.68 -16.04
CA ARG A 41 -12.08 34.95 -15.98
C ARG A 41 -11.94 34.15 -14.68
N TRP A 42 -12.34 34.71 -13.54
CA TRP A 42 -12.30 33.99 -12.27
C TRP A 42 -13.28 32.84 -12.20
N ASN A 43 -14.50 33.01 -12.72
CA ASN A 43 -15.47 31.91 -12.82
C ASN A 43 -14.97 30.80 -13.75
N ASP A 44 -14.45 31.15 -14.93
CA ASP A 44 -13.88 30.19 -15.87
C ASP A 44 -12.71 29.41 -15.24
N ASN A 45 -11.83 30.11 -14.51
CA ASN A 45 -10.73 29.46 -13.80
C ASN A 45 -11.21 28.58 -12.64
N ARG A 46 -12.22 29.02 -11.88
CA ARG A 46 -12.80 28.21 -10.80
C ARG A 46 -13.44 26.94 -11.36
N ASP A 47 -14.21 27.06 -12.43
CA ASP A 47 -14.90 25.94 -13.04
C ASP A 47 -13.88 24.95 -13.64
N LYS A 48 -12.80 25.46 -14.24
CA LYS A 48 -11.64 24.64 -14.65
C LYS A 48 -11.01 23.91 -13.47
N VAL A 49 -10.69 24.61 -12.38
CA VAL A 49 -10.10 23.99 -11.18
C VAL A 49 -11.01 22.91 -10.59
N VAL A 50 -12.33 23.12 -10.59
CA VAL A 50 -13.30 22.10 -10.15
C VAL A 50 -13.31 20.89 -11.08
N ALA A 51 -13.25 21.11 -12.40
CA ALA A 51 -13.18 20.03 -13.37
C ALA A 51 -11.88 19.22 -13.23
N ASP A 52 -10.73 19.91 -13.11
CA ASP A 52 -9.42 19.29 -12.94
C ASP A 52 -9.38 18.42 -11.67
N ARG A 53 -9.94 18.92 -10.55
CA ARG A 53 -10.06 18.14 -9.30
C ARG A 53 -10.92 16.90 -9.43
N LYS A 54 -12.05 16.98 -10.15
CA LYS A 54 -12.91 15.80 -10.38
C LYS A 54 -12.19 14.73 -11.19
N VAL A 55 -11.35 15.13 -12.15
CA VAL A 55 -10.54 14.21 -12.94
C VAL A 55 -9.45 13.57 -12.06
N GLU A 56 -8.79 14.35 -11.19
CA GLU A 56 -7.82 13.82 -10.23
C GLU A 56 -8.47 12.83 -9.24
N GLU A 57 -9.63 13.16 -8.68
CA GLU A 57 -10.41 12.27 -7.81
C GLU A 57 -10.75 10.96 -8.52
N GLN A 58 -11.21 11.02 -9.78
CA GLN A 58 -11.50 9.81 -10.57
C GLN A 58 -10.25 8.98 -10.87
N ASN A 59 -9.10 9.61 -11.10
CA ASN A 59 -7.85 8.91 -11.36
C ASN A 59 -7.26 8.25 -10.10
N ASN A 60 -7.58 8.78 -8.91
CA ASN A 60 -7.12 8.28 -7.61
C ASN A 60 -8.24 7.50 -6.88
N HIS A 61 -9.03 6.74 -7.63
CA HIS A 61 -10.12 5.95 -7.08
C HIS A 61 -9.85 4.45 -7.22
N ILE A 62 -9.98 3.72 -6.12
CA ILE A 62 -9.96 2.25 -6.09
C ILE A 62 -11.38 1.70 -5.91
N HIS A 63 -11.59 0.50 -6.45
CA HIS A 63 -12.90 -0.16 -6.38
C HIS A 63 -13.44 -0.32 -4.96
N VAL A 64 -14.68 0.12 -4.74
CA VAL A 64 -15.40 0.04 -3.46
C VAL A 64 -16.77 -0.64 -3.63
N GLY A 65 -17.26 -1.31 -2.58
CA GLY A 65 -18.61 -1.89 -2.57
C GLY A 65 -18.89 -2.83 -3.75
N GLU A 66 -19.98 -2.59 -4.46
CA GLU A 66 -20.42 -3.42 -5.61
C GLU A 66 -19.46 -3.38 -6.79
N GLU A 67 -18.62 -2.34 -6.93
CA GLU A 67 -17.61 -2.26 -7.99
C GLU A 67 -16.60 -3.41 -7.91
N ARG A 68 -16.47 -4.03 -6.73
CA ARG A 68 -15.54 -5.12 -6.45
C ARG A 68 -16.10 -6.49 -6.79
N GLU A 69 -17.37 -6.57 -7.15
CA GLU A 69 -18.07 -7.82 -7.36
C GLU A 69 -18.20 -8.16 -8.84
N PHE A 70 -18.38 -9.45 -9.11
CA PHE A 70 -18.83 -9.97 -10.40
C PHE A 70 -20.22 -10.57 -10.18
N PRO A 71 -21.30 -9.97 -10.73
CA PRO A 71 -22.67 -10.38 -10.42
C PRO A 71 -22.98 -11.86 -10.66
N ASP A 72 -22.36 -12.45 -11.70
CA ASP A 72 -22.56 -13.86 -12.08
C ASP A 72 -21.58 -14.82 -11.38
N ALA A 73 -20.75 -14.33 -10.45
CA ALA A 73 -19.83 -15.18 -9.73
C ALA A 73 -20.54 -16.03 -8.69
N ILE A 74 -20.21 -17.33 -8.66
CA ILE A 74 -20.67 -18.23 -7.61
C ILE A 74 -19.59 -18.36 -6.54
N LEU A 75 -20.00 -18.56 -5.29
CA LEU A 75 -19.05 -18.85 -4.21
C LEU A 75 -18.30 -20.15 -4.50
N SER A 76 -17.00 -20.17 -4.17
CA SER A 76 -16.19 -21.39 -4.18
C SER A 76 -16.94 -22.49 -3.42
N PRO A 77 -17.18 -23.65 -4.05
CA PRO A 77 -17.92 -24.73 -3.42
C PRO A 77 -17.13 -25.21 -2.22
N MET A 78 -17.81 -25.59 -1.14
CA MET A 78 -17.14 -26.15 0.03
C MET A 78 -16.28 -27.37 -0.36
N PRO A 79 -15.12 -27.58 0.29
CA PRO A 79 -14.27 -28.71 -0.02
C PRO A 79 -15.03 -30.01 0.26
N THR A 80 -14.85 -31.00 -0.61
CA THR A 80 -15.45 -32.34 -0.44
C THR A 80 -14.92 -33.03 0.82
N SER A 81 -13.64 -32.85 1.13
CA SER A 81 -13.08 -33.24 2.43
C SER A 81 -13.28 -32.14 3.47
N ARG A 82 -13.70 -32.52 4.69
CA ARG A 82 -13.78 -31.58 5.80
C ARG A 82 -12.39 -31.02 6.09
N LYS A 83 -12.29 -29.74 6.43
CA LYS A 83 -11.06 -29.20 7.01
C LYS A 83 -10.75 -29.92 8.33
N GLU A 84 -9.54 -30.45 8.42
CA GLU A 84 -9.01 -31.15 9.59
C GLU A 84 -7.97 -30.27 10.28
N MET A 85 -7.85 -30.41 11.60
CA MET A 85 -6.77 -29.79 12.36
C MET A 85 -5.61 -30.78 12.48
N ILE A 86 -4.49 -30.47 11.82
CA ILE A 86 -3.34 -31.37 11.66
C ILE A 86 -2.10 -30.73 12.26
N ASP A 87 -1.25 -31.54 12.91
CA ASP A 87 0.09 -31.12 13.31
C ASP A 87 1.00 -30.96 12.09
N ALA A 88 1.67 -29.82 12.00
CA ALA A 88 2.66 -29.55 10.97
C ALA A 88 4.03 -29.31 11.59
N ALA A 89 5.07 -29.87 10.98
CA ALA A 89 6.46 -29.66 11.37
C ALA A 89 7.10 -28.59 10.48
N GLY A 90 7.73 -27.59 11.11
CA GLY A 90 8.29 -26.41 10.45
C GLY A 90 9.79 -26.51 10.23
N THR A 91 10.26 -25.99 9.11
CA THR A 91 11.68 -25.72 8.82
C THR A 91 11.84 -24.25 8.44
N ARG A 92 12.79 -23.56 9.08
CA ARG A 92 13.12 -22.18 8.72
C ARG A 92 13.76 -22.11 7.35
N VAL A 93 13.35 -21.14 6.55
CA VAL A 93 13.84 -20.86 5.20
C VAL A 93 13.90 -19.36 4.97
N LEU A 94 14.60 -18.88 3.93
CA LEU A 94 14.48 -17.48 3.55
C LEU A 94 13.08 -17.20 3.03
N PRO A 95 12.47 -16.03 3.31
CA PRO A 95 11.21 -15.65 2.67
C PRO A 95 11.27 -15.74 1.14
N SER A 96 12.39 -15.35 0.51
CA SER A 96 12.58 -15.50 -0.94
C SER A 96 12.39 -16.93 -1.46
N ASP A 97 12.68 -17.96 -0.66
CA ASP A 97 12.53 -19.37 -1.07
C ASP A 97 11.05 -19.79 -1.09
N LEU A 98 10.24 -19.19 -0.20
CA LEU A 98 8.79 -19.36 -0.20
C LEU A 98 8.12 -18.60 -1.35
N LEU A 99 8.67 -17.43 -1.69
CA LEU A 99 8.08 -16.45 -2.60
C LEU A 99 8.62 -16.53 -4.04
N GLY A 100 9.64 -17.37 -4.27
CA GLY A 100 10.18 -17.67 -5.58
C GLY A 100 9.44 -18.81 -6.27
N SER A 101 10.17 -19.85 -6.68
CA SER A 101 9.63 -20.99 -7.44
C SER A 101 8.50 -21.77 -6.72
N SER A 102 8.50 -21.75 -5.39
CA SER A 102 7.48 -22.43 -4.58
C SER A 102 6.15 -21.68 -4.54
N PHE A 103 6.13 -20.39 -4.90
CA PHE A 103 4.98 -19.50 -4.71
C PHE A 103 3.74 -19.96 -5.46
N ASN A 104 3.87 -20.63 -6.60
CA ASN A 104 2.72 -21.10 -7.36
C ASN A 104 2.17 -22.45 -6.85
N ASN A 105 2.91 -23.14 -5.97
CA ASN A 105 2.66 -24.55 -5.65
C ASN A 105 2.30 -24.79 -4.16
N GLN A 106 2.48 -23.81 -3.29
CA GLN A 106 2.09 -23.89 -1.88
C GLN A 106 1.42 -22.59 -1.43
N CYS A 107 0.40 -22.68 -0.58
CA CYS A 107 -0.16 -21.50 0.06
C CYS A 107 0.91 -20.84 0.94
N VAL A 108 0.98 -19.52 0.89
CA VAL A 108 1.78 -18.71 1.81
C VAL A 108 0.84 -17.86 2.67
N SER A 109 1.20 -17.63 3.93
CA SER A 109 0.38 -16.89 4.88
C SER A 109 1.22 -16.03 5.82
N ALA A 110 0.81 -14.78 6.03
CA ALA A 110 1.34 -13.89 7.07
C ALA A 110 0.51 -13.95 8.37
N GLU A 111 -0.47 -14.86 8.48
CA GLU A 111 -1.34 -14.98 9.67
C GLU A 111 -0.57 -15.18 10.97
N ILE A 112 0.61 -15.83 10.92
CA ILE A 112 1.47 -16.02 12.09
C ILE A 112 1.85 -14.68 12.74
N VAL A 113 2.02 -13.61 11.96
CA VAL A 113 2.36 -12.28 12.50
C VAL A 113 1.29 -11.80 13.49
N ALA A 114 0.01 -12.03 13.20
CA ALA A 114 -1.09 -11.71 14.12
C ALA A 114 -1.03 -12.57 15.40
N HIS A 115 -0.66 -13.85 15.28
CA HIS A 115 -0.46 -14.73 16.44
C HIS A 115 0.73 -14.32 17.30
N GLN A 116 1.78 -13.74 16.70
CA GLN A 116 2.97 -13.28 17.41
C GLN A 116 2.71 -12.03 18.25
N MET A 117 1.69 -11.21 17.93
CA MET A 117 1.39 -9.93 18.59
C MET A 117 1.32 -9.99 20.12
N THR A 118 0.90 -11.12 20.70
CA THR A 118 0.81 -11.29 22.15
C THR A 118 2.17 -11.51 22.84
N SER A 119 3.21 -11.86 22.08
CA SER A 119 4.55 -12.19 22.57
C SER A 119 5.64 -11.24 22.10
N LEU A 120 5.35 -10.35 21.14
CA LEU A 120 6.31 -9.36 20.66
C LEU A 120 6.63 -8.32 21.74
N SER A 121 7.88 -7.88 21.76
CA SER A 121 8.35 -6.73 22.53
C SER A 121 7.58 -5.47 22.12
N PRO A 122 7.44 -4.48 23.03
CA PRO A 122 6.69 -3.26 22.74
C PRO A 122 7.19 -2.51 21.48
N ALA A 123 8.50 -2.51 21.22
CA ALA A 123 9.09 -1.87 20.05
C ALA A 123 8.69 -2.59 18.76
N THR A 124 8.90 -3.91 18.68
CA THR A 124 8.51 -4.69 17.50
C THR A 124 7.00 -4.65 17.26
N LYS A 125 6.21 -4.73 18.34
CA LYS A 125 4.76 -4.64 18.26
C LYS A 125 4.29 -3.32 17.63
N LYS A 126 4.92 -2.20 18.00
CA LYS A 126 4.62 -0.89 17.44
C LYS A 126 4.86 -0.86 15.93
N GLU A 127 5.98 -1.39 15.45
CA GLU A 127 6.27 -1.47 14.00
C GLU A 127 5.25 -2.34 13.26
N VAL A 128 4.80 -3.46 13.86
CA VAL A 128 3.76 -4.31 13.27
C VAL A 128 2.39 -3.60 13.22
N GLU A 129 2.06 -2.76 14.20
CA GLU A 129 0.79 -2.02 14.26
C GLU A 129 0.77 -0.76 13.38
N GLU A 130 1.91 -0.10 13.22
CA GLU A 130 2.00 1.22 12.58
C GLU A 130 2.63 1.20 11.18
N SER A 131 3.10 0.03 10.72
CA SER A 131 3.99 -0.11 9.55
C SER A 131 5.42 0.34 9.85
N GLY A 132 6.38 -0.27 9.17
CA GLY A 132 7.79 0.04 9.39
C GLY A 132 8.75 -0.98 8.81
N GLU A 133 9.93 -1.07 9.40
CA GLU A 133 11.00 -1.96 8.95
C GLU A 133 11.23 -3.06 9.98
N LEU A 134 11.15 -4.31 9.52
CA LEU A 134 11.21 -5.48 10.39
C LEU A 134 12.10 -6.56 9.80
N VAL A 135 12.60 -7.44 10.66
CA VAL A 135 13.32 -8.64 10.23
C VAL A 135 12.34 -9.80 10.18
N PHE A 136 12.31 -10.49 9.04
CA PHE A 136 11.41 -11.60 8.79
C PHE A 136 12.15 -12.90 8.52
N SER A 137 11.58 -14.00 8.95
CA SER A 137 11.96 -15.36 8.54
C SER A 137 10.83 -16.00 7.77
N GLY A 138 11.18 -16.90 6.85
CA GLY A 138 10.24 -17.85 6.29
C GLY A 138 10.15 -19.09 7.18
N MET A 139 8.98 -19.70 7.26
CA MET A 139 8.81 -21.04 7.81
C MET A 139 8.04 -21.90 6.81
N GLN A 140 8.57 -23.09 6.49
CA GLN A 140 7.86 -24.07 5.68
C GLN A 140 7.33 -25.17 6.59
N TYR A 141 6.02 -25.22 6.77
CA TYR A 141 5.33 -26.23 7.57
C TYR A 141 4.84 -27.37 6.70
N LYS A 142 5.29 -28.59 7.00
CA LYS A 142 4.84 -29.81 6.35
C LYS A 142 3.75 -30.50 7.17
N HIS A 143 2.62 -30.80 6.53
CA HIS A 143 1.49 -31.52 7.11
C HIS A 143 1.05 -32.69 6.19
N ALA A 144 0.04 -33.45 6.61
CA ALA A 144 -0.41 -34.65 5.90
C ALA A 144 -1.01 -34.39 4.49
N HIS A 145 -1.27 -33.14 4.11
CA HIS A 145 -1.87 -32.78 2.83
C HIS A 145 -0.95 -31.91 1.95
N GLY A 146 0.27 -31.64 2.38
CA GLY A 146 1.22 -30.81 1.64
C GLY A 146 2.06 -29.92 2.54
N THR A 147 2.37 -28.73 2.03
CA THR A 147 3.12 -27.71 2.74
C THR A 147 2.39 -26.37 2.74
N VAL A 148 2.61 -25.59 3.79
CA VAL A 148 2.21 -24.18 3.86
C VAL A 148 3.43 -23.36 4.25
N GLY A 149 3.69 -22.29 3.51
CA GLY A 149 4.72 -21.31 3.84
C GLY A 149 4.16 -20.23 4.76
N THR A 150 4.96 -19.72 5.68
CA THR A 150 4.59 -18.56 6.49
C THR A 150 5.69 -17.54 6.56
N ILE A 151 5.27 -16.28 6.70
CA ILE A 151 6.15 -15.15 7.01
C ILE A 151 6.01 -14.86 8.51
N GLU A 152 7.13 -14.79 9.21
CA GLU A 152 7.19 -14.58 10.65
C GLU A 152 8.13 -13.42 10.99
N VAL A 153 7.76 -12.61 11.98
CA VAL A 153 8.63 -11.55 12.50
C VAL A 153 9.67 -12.15 13.45
N ILE A 154 10.92 -11.71 13.31
CA ILE A 154 12.01 -11.95 14.26
C ILE A 154 12.13 -10.75 15.19
N ASP A 155 11.89 -10.96 16.48
CA ASP A 155 11.85 -9.90 17.48
C ASP A 155 13.24 -9.53 17.98
N THR A 156 13.95 -8.74 17.17
CA THR A 156 15.33 -8.32 17.45
C THR A 156 15.41 -7.43 18.70
N PHE A 157 14.38 -6.66 19.02
CA PHE A 157 14.29 -5.85 20.24
C PHE A 157 14.13 -6.69 21.51
N ALA A 158 13.55 -7.89 21.42
CA ALA A 158 13.58 -8.90 22.49
C ALA A 158 14.91 -9.69 22.55
N GLY A 159 15.88 -9.36 21.70
CA GLY A 159 17.18 -10.03 21.63
C GLY A 159 17.23 -11.28 20.75
N GLN A 160 16.16 -11.58 19.99
CA GLN A 160 16.21 -12.69 19.02
C GLN A 160 17.26 -12.39 17.95
N GLN A 161 18.11 -13.38 17.69
CA GLN A 161 19.20 -13.24 16.74
C GLN A 161 18.74 -13.72 15.36
N PRO A 162 18.72 -12.85 14.33
CA PRO A 162 18.39 -13.27 12.97
C PRO A 162 19.51 -14.15 12.40
N ASP A 163 19.12 -15.20 11.68
CA ASP A 163 20.05 -16.06 10.96
C ASP A 163 20.14 -15.60 9.51
N LYS A 164 21.34 -15.25 9.04
CA LYS A 164 21.59 -14.79 7.66
C LYS A 164 21.10 -15.77 6.58
N LYS A 165 20.93 -17.05 6.91
CA LYS A 165 20.45 -18.09 5.99
C LYS A 165 18.94 -18.24 5.95
N THR A 166 18.21 -17.59 6.85
CA THR A 166 16.74 -17.75 6.95
C THR A 166 16.00 -16.45 7.22
N SER A 167 16.72 -15.36 7.51
CA SER A 167 16.15 -14.06 7.83
C SER A 167 16.53 -13.01 6.80
N GLN A 168 15.60 -12.10 6.52
CA GLN A 168 15.82 -10.91 5.68
C GLN A 168 15.11 -9.70 6.29
N MET A 169 15.68 -8.51 6.10
CA MET A 169 14.99 -7.27 6.43
C MET A 169 13.99 -6.94 5.30
N ALA A 170 12.82 -6.43 5.67
CA ALA A 170 11.79 -6.04 4.73
C ALA A 170 10.94 -4.92 5.32
N TYR A 171 10.24 -4.20 4.44
CA TYR A 171 9.18 -3.31 4.85
C TYR A 171 7.95 -4.09 5.27
N TRP A 172 7.19 -3.54 6.22
CA TRP A 172 5.90 -4.04 6.66
C TRP A 172 4.86 -2.94 6.51
N VAL A 173 3.77 -3.22 5.79
CA VAL A 173 2.62 -2.33 5.71
C VAL A 173 1.48 -2.95 6.51
N ALA A 174 1.15 -2.33 7.64
CA ALA A 174 0.08 -2.78 8.52
C ALA A 174 -1.30 -2.54 7.89
N GLN A 175 -2.27 -3.39 8.24
CA GLN A 175 -3.63 -3.26 7.76
C GLN A 175 -4.25 -1.91 8.19
N GLY A 176 -4.81 -1.18 7.22
CA GLY A 176 -5.38 0.14 7.42
C GLY A 176 -4.36 1.27 7.55
N LYS A 177 -3.09 1.00 7.21
CA LYS A 177 -1.97 1.95 7.28
C LYS A 177 -1.26 2.04 5.94
N TYR A 178 -0.23 2.88 5.89
CA TYR A 178 0.66 3.04 4.75
C TYR A 178 2.11 3.14 5.21
N LEU A 179 3.04 2.95 4.27
CA LEU A 179 4.46 3.23 4.44
C LEU A 179 5.04 3.87 3.19
N ASP A 180 5.89 4.88 3.37
CA ASP A 180 6.67 5.48 2.29
C ASP A 180 7.96 4.68 2.13
N ILE A 181 8.25 4.22 0.92
CA ILE A 181 9.44 3.42 0.61
C ILE A 181 10.15 3.97 -0.63
N PRO A 182 11.46 3.68 -0.81
CA PRO A 182 12.19 4.13 -1.98
C PRO A 182 11.54 3.67 -3.28
N LYS A 183 11.35 4.59 -4.22
CA LYS A 183 10.87 4.28 -5.58
C LYS A 183 11.85 3.37 -6.33
N HIS A 184 13.14 3.64 -6.15
CA HIS A 184 14.25 2.85 -6.68
C HIS A 184 15.25 2.52 -5.57
N PRO A 185 15.02 1.46 -4.77
CA PRO A 185 15.92 1.07 -3.69
C PRO A 185 17.31 0.70 -4.21
N ASP A 186 18.35 1.06 -3.46
CA ASP A 186 19.71 0.56 -3.62
C ASP A 186 19.78 -0.86 -3.03
N PRO A 187 20.03 -1.92 -3.83
CA PRO A 187 20.08 -3.31 -3.36
C PRO A 187 21.13 -3.59 -2.26
N HIS A 188 22.08 -2.67 -2.04
CA HIS A 188 23.09 -2.81 -1.01
C HIS A 188 22.72 -2.14 0.32
N ARG A 189 21.68 -1.30 0.34
CA ARG A 189 21.33 -0.44 1.49
C ARG A 189 19.86 -0.54 1.90
N ASP A 190 18.99 -0.70 0.92
CA ASP A 190 17.54 -0.66 1.09
C ASP A 190 16.93 -2.06 0.99
N HIS A 191 15.68 -2.19 1.45
CA HIS A 191 14.97 -3.48 1.42
C HIS A 191 14.26 -3.67 0.10
N LEU A 192 14.22 -4.92 -0.36
CA LEU A 192 13.67 -5.27 -1.67
C LEU A 192 12.31 -5.97 -1.59
N TYR A 193 11.74 -6.06 -0.39
CA TYR A 193 10.47 -6.72 -0.14
C TYR A 193 9.58 -5.86 0.75
N VAL A 194 8.27 -5.91 0.48
CA VAL A 194 7.21 -5.37 1.34
C VAL A 194 6.26 -6.50 1.69
N PHE A 195 6.12 -6.78 2.98
CA PHE A 195 5.15 -7.72 3.51
C PHE A 195 3.98 -7.00 4.15
N THR A 196 2.87 -7.71 4.26
CA THR A 196 1.62 -7.17 4.79
C THR A 196 0.73 -8.34 5.24
N PRO A 197 -0.31 -8.12 6.07
CA PRO A 197 -1.25 -9.17 6.44
C PRO A 197 -1.92 -9.84 5.23
N ASN A 198 -2.49 -11.02 5.45
CA ASN A 198 -3.27 -11.72 4.43
C ASN A 198 -4.46 -10.88 3.94
N PHE A 199 -4.88 -11.15 2.71
CA PHE A 199 -5.94 -10.42 2.05
C PHE A 199 -7.26 -11.18 2.14
N SER A 200 -8.25 -10.55 2.77
CA SER A 200 -9.65 -11.03 2.81
C SER A 200 -10.59 -9.86 2.58
N GLY A 201 -10.76 -9.49 1.31
CA GLY A 201 -11.47 -8.28 0.92
C GLY A 201 -10.65 -7.00 1.08
N CYS A 202 -9.32 -7.06 1.28
CA CYS A 202 -8.44 -5.89 1.29
C CYS A 202 -7.95 -5.53 -0.12
N SER A 203 -7.32 -4.35 -0.25
CA SER A 203 -6.61 -3.88 -1.45
C SER A 203 -5.18 -3.44 -1.11
N PHE A 204 -4.22 -3.66 -2.01
CA PHE A 204 -2.82 -3.25 -1.87
C PHE A 204 -2.52 -2.15 -2.88
N VAL A 205 -2.37 -0.91 -2.41
CA VAL A 205 -2.43 0.30 -3.25
C VAL A 205 -1.09 1.01 -3.24
N VAL A 206 -0.68 1.56 -4.38
CA VAL A 206 0.61 2.25 -4.51
C VAL A 206 0.44 3.59 -5.22
N ASP A 207 0.78 4.67 -4.51
CA ASP A 207 0.82 6.03 -5.03
C ASP A 207 2.23 6.46 -5.38
N ASP A 208 2.35 7.35 -6.37
CA ASP A 208 3.57 8.10 -6.60
C ASP A 208 3.61 9.28 -5.64
N TRP A 209 4.52 9.20 -4.67
CA TRP A 209 4.51 10.12 -3.53
C TRP A 209 5.45 11.31 -3.73
N SER A 210 6.62 11.07 -4.27
CA SER A 210 7.61 12.08 -4.63
C SER A 210 8.58 11.53 -5.67
N ASP A 211 9.55 12.33 -6.12
CA ASP A 211 10.58 11.89 -7.06
C ASP A 211 11.29 10.60 -6.58
N ASP A 212 11.53 10.48 -5.28
CA ASP A 212 12.31 9.38 -4.69
C ASP A 212 11.47 8.32 -3.97
N LEU A 213 10.18 8.57 -3.73
CA LEU A 213 9.35 7.71 -2.88
C LEU A 213 8.05 7.27 -3.57
N ILE A 214 7.64 6.05 -3.27
CA ILE A 214 6.27 5.59 -3.45
C ILE A 214 5.63 5.42 -2.08
N ARG A 215 4.31 5.57 -2.01
CA ARG A 215 3.54 5.27 -0.81
C ARG A 215 2.72 4.03 -1.02
N VAL A 216 2.88 3.06 -0.13
CA VAL A 216 2.21 1.76 -0.20
C VAL A 216 1.19 1.65 0.93
N TYR A 217 -0.07 1.31 0.59
CA TYR A 217 -1.18 1.18 1.53
C TYR A 217 -1.71 -0.24 1.58
N HIS A 218 -2.02 -0.76 2.77
CA HIS A 218 -2.92 -1.90 2.92
C HIS A 218 -4.31 -1.37 3.29
N VAL A 219 -5.20 -1.32 2.31
CA VAL A 219 -6.55 -0.78 2.49
C VAL A 219 -7.50 -1.91 2.87
N GLU A 220 -8.22 -1.72 3.96
CA GLU A 220 -9.19 -2.69 4.47
C GLU A 220 -10.46 -2.74 3.62
N GLY A 221 -11.02 -3.93 3.51
CA GLY A 221 -12.32 -4.12 2.87
C GLY A 221 -13.43 -3.34 3.56
N SER A 222 -14.27 -2.69 2.76
CA SER A 222 -15.36 -1.82 3.23
C SER A 222 -14.89 -0.54 3.92
N LYS A 223 -13.61 -0.19 3.80
CA LYS A 223 -13.05 1.08 4.30
C LYS A 223 -12.26 1.83 3.21
N GLU A 224 -12.43 1.46 1.96
CA GLU A 224 -11.68 1.99 0.81
C GLU A 224 -11.80 3.51 0.73
N ASP A 225 -13.01 4.05 0.85
CA ASP A 225 -13.23 5.50 0.83
C ASP A 225 -12.50 6.19 1.97
N LYS A 226 -12.71 5.71 3.20
CA LYS A 226 -12.10 6.30 4.40
C LYS A 226 -10.57 6.23 4.41
N GLN A 227 -9.99 5.15 3.89
CA GLN A 227 -8.56 4.88 3.97
C GLN A 227 -7.79 5.29 2.73
N TYR A 228 -8.49 5.52 1.61
CA TYR A 228 -7.86 5.87 0.35
C TYR A 228 -8.68 6.87 -0.49
N ASN A 229 -9.87 6.54 -1.00
CA ASN A 229 -10.53 7.37 -2.04
C ASN A 229 -10.87 8.80 -1.57
N ASP A 230 -11.21 8.99 -0.29
CA ASP A 230 -11.55 10.29 0.28
C ASP A 230 -10.32 11.04 0.85
N LEU A 231 -9.10 10.51 0.65
CA LEU A 231 -7.90 11.20 1.07
C LEU A 231 -7.71 12.48 0.23
N LYS A 232 -7.36 13.57 0.91
CA LYS A 232 -7.19 14.88 0.26
C LYS A 232 -5.93 14.99 -0.59
N ASP A 233 -4.96 14.11 -0.37
CA ASP A 233 -3.62 14.21 -0.95
C ASP A 233 -3.11 12.82 -1.34
N HIS A 234 -3.08 12.59 -2.65
CA HIS A 234 -2.43 11.46 -3.31
C HIS A 234 -1.12 11.87 -4.00
N ARG A 235 -0.61 13.08 -3.75
CA ARG A 235 0.57 13.65 -4.41
C ARG A 235 0.50 13.56 -5.94
N ASN A 236 1.36 12.76 -6.56
CA ASN A 236 1.41 12.59 -8.00
C ASN A 236 0.39 11.55 -8.50
N GLY A 237 -0.41 10.99 -7.60
CA GLY A 237 -1.55 10.11 -7.88
C GLY A 237 -1.24 8.62 -7.82
N LEU A 238 -2.31 7.84 -7.90
CA LEU A 238 -2.30 6.38 -7.99
C LEU A 238 -1.40 5.91 -9.14
N ILE A 239 -0.52 4.93 -8.86
CA ILE A 239 0.24 4.22 -9.90
C ILE A 239 -0.53 2.98 -10.32
N ASN A 240 -0.78 2.09 -9.36
CA ASN A 240 -1.47 0.83 -9.57
C ASN A 240 -1.87 0.21 -8.23
N TYR A 241 -2.73 -0.80 -8.26
CA TYR A 241 -3.14 -1.51 -7.06
C TYR A 241 -3.62 -2.92 -7.36
N MET A 242 -3.52 -3.80 -6.36
CA MET A 242 -4.22 -5.07 -6.32
C MET A 242 -5.50 -4.92 -5.50
N SER A 243 -6.63 -5.36 -6.05
CA SER A 243 -7.94 -5.32 -5.42
C SER A 243 -8.46 -6.72 -5.11
N PHE A 244 -9.59 -6.81 -4.41
CA PHE A 244 -10.32 -8.06 -4.24
C PHE A 244 -10.73 -8.69 -5.58
N ARG A 245 -10.90 -7.90 -6.65
CA ARG A 245 -11.23 -8.43 -7.99
C ARG A 245 -10.10 -9.30 -8.55
N ASP A 246 -8.86 -8.98 -8.19
CA ASP A 246 -7.67 -9.64 -8.71
C ASP A 246 -7.48 -11.02 -8.07
N TYR A 247 -7.49 -11.10 -6.72
CA TYR A 247 -7.23 -12.36 -6.02
C TYR A 247 -8.49 -13.12 -5.61
N GLY A 248 -9.61 -12.43 -5.48
CA GLY A 248 -10.87 -12.99 -4.98
C GLY A 248 -11.68 -13.73 -6.02
N PHE A 249 -11.26 -13.72 -7.29
CA PHE A 249 -12.00 -14.37 -8.37
C PHE A 249 -11.08 -15.13 -9.32
N TYR A 250 -11.56 -16.27 -9.80
CA TYR A 250 -10.88 -17.06 -10.83
C TYR A 250 -11.89 -17.74 -11.75
N GLN A 251 -11.45 -18.08 -12.96
CA GLN A 251 -12.30 -18.75 -13.96
C GLN A 251 -12.15 -20.26 -13.87
N LYS A 252 -13.28 -20.98 -13.90
CA LYS A 252 -13.34 -22.44 -14.02
C LYS A 252 -14.26 -22.80 -15.18
N GLY A 253 -13.68 -22.96 -16.37
CA GLY A 253 -14.46 -23.06 -17.61
C GLY A 253 -15.18 -21.74 -17.87
N ASN A 254 -16.50 -21.79 -18.02
CA ASN A 254 -17.35 -20.60 -18.24
C ASN A 254 -17.90 -20.01 -16.93
N THR A 255 -17.45 -20.48 -15.77
CA THR A 255 -17.96 -20.06 -14.47
C THR A 255 -16.91 -19.25 -13.72
N THR A 256 -17.30 -18.05 -13.29
CA THR A 256 -16.53 -17.23 -12.36
C THR A 256 -16.74 -17.75 -10.94
N ILE A 257 -15.66 -18.13 -10.28
CA ILE A 257 -15.67 -18.59 -8.89
C ILE A 257 -15.13 -17.47 -8.00
N LYS A 258 -15.88 -17.13 -6.94
CA LYS A 258 -15.47 -16.21 -5.88
C LYS A 258 -14.81 -16.98 -4.73
N SER A 259 -13.54 -16.68 -4.45
CA SER A 259 -12.82 -17.08 -3.24
C SER A 259 -12.51 -15.83 -2.41
N VAL A 260 -12.42 -15.97 -1.09
CA VAL A 260 -12.25 -14.81 -0.21
C VAL A 260 -10.80 -14.54 0.20
N ASN A 261 -9.89 -15.49 -0.01
CA ASN A 261 -8.54 -15.42 0.55
C ASN A 261 -7.48 -15.21 -0.53
N GLY A 262 -6.56 -14.29 -0.24
CA GLY A 262 -5.33 -14.10 -0.97
C GLY A 262 -4.15 -13.86 -0.04
N PHE A 263 -2.96 -14.05 -0.60
CA PHE A 263 -1.70 -13.62 0.00
C PHE A 263 -1.00 -12.75 -1.02
N ALA A 264 -0.43 -11.61 -0.60
CA ALA A 264 0.35 -10.76 -1.49
C ALA A 264 1.55 -10.14 -0.78
N PHE A 265 2.54 -9.76 -1.57
CA PHE A 265 3.72 -9.04 -1.16
C PHE A 265 4.20 -8.16 -2.31
N MET A 266 5.04 -7.16 -2.03
CA MET A 266 5.78 -6.48 -3.10
C MET A 266 7.22 -6.92 -3.11
N ARG A 267 7.80 -6.93 -4.32
CA ARG A 267 9.23 -7.13 -4.54
C ARG A 267 9.74 -6.12 -5.54
N TYR A 268 10.94 -5.59 -5.30
CA TYR A 268 11.60 -4.76 -6.30
C TYR A 268 12.28 -5.62 -7.36
N ASN A 269 11.94 -5.38 -8.63
CA ASN A 269 12.60 -5.99 -9.76
C ASN A 269 13.81 -5.13 -10.16
N ILE A 270 15.01 -5.56 -9.73
CA ILE A 270 16.25 -4.82 -9.99
C ILE A 270 16.52 -4.64 -11.49
N GLN A 271 16.17 -5.63 -12.32
CA GLN A 271 16.46 -5.60 -13.76
C GLN A 271 15.52 -4.64 -14.49
N ALA A 272 14.22 -4.72 -14.18
CA ALA A 272 13.22 -3.85 -14.80
C ALA A 272 13.13 -2.47 -14.13
N ARG A 273 13.73 -2.31 -12.95
CA ARG A 273 13.79 -1.08 -12.13
C ARG A 273 12.42 -0.57 -11.69
N HIS A 274 11.53 -1.47 -11.31
CA HIS A 274 10.22 -1.12 -10.76
C HIS A 274 9.82 -2.07 -9.63
N TRP A 275 8.85 -1.66 -8.83
CA TRP A 275 8.20 -2.53 -7.85
C TRP A 275 7.13 -3.40 -8.51
N GLU A 276 6.94 -4.62 -7.99
CA GLU A 276 5.92 -5.56 -8.44
C GLU A 276 5.10 -6.04 -7.25
N ILE A 277 3.78 -5.97 -7.33
CA ILE A 277 2.88 -6.67 -6.41
C ILE A 277 2.73 -8.09 -6.93
N HIS A 278 3.06 -9.09 -6.12
CA HIS A 278 2.83 -10.51 -6.42
C HIS A 278 1.75 -11.05 -5.49
N TYR A 279 0.82 -11.84 -6.02
CA TYR A 279 -0.28 -12.37 -5.23
C TYR A 279 -0.68 -13.79 -5.57
N GLN A 280 -1.30 -14.46 -4.60
CA GLN A 280 -1.91 -15.78 -4.72
C GLN A 280 -3.43 -15.66 -4.61
N LYS A 281 -4.14 -16.39 -5.48
CA LYS A 281 -5.56 -16.72 -5.30
C LYS A 281 -5.62 -18.06 -4.57
N GLN A 282 -6.11 -18.07 -3.34
CA GLN A 282 -6.12 -19.28 -2.52
C GLN A 282 -7.53 -19.83 -2.37
N GLU A 283 -7.70 -21.12 -2.63
CA GLU A 283 -8.95 -21.83 -2.39
C GLU A 283 -8.80 -22.70 -1.14
N HIS A 284 -9.81 -22.63 -0.27
CA HIS A 284 -9.82 -23.27 1.05
C HIS A 284 -8.53 -23.03 1.84
N ALA A 285 -8.00 -21.80 1.78
CA ALA A 285 -6.74 -21.39 2.41
C ALA A 285 -6.54 -22.03 3.80
N PRO A 286 -5.35 -22.62 4.09
CA PRO A 286 -5.05 -23.14 5.41
C PRO A 286 -5.11 -22.03 6.45
N ALA A 287 -5.69 -22.31 7.61
CA ALA A 287 -5.62 -21.42 8.77
C ALA A 287 -4.61 -21.96 9.78
N LEU A 288 -3.74 -21.11 10.29
CA LEU A 288 -2.67 -21.52 11.20
C LEU A 288 -3.01 -21.14 12.64
N GLY A 289 -2.71 -22.05 13.57
CA GLY A 289 -2.71 -21.76 14.99
C GLY A 289 -1.43 -21.02 15.42
N ARG A 290 -1.28 -20.84 16.73
CA ARG A 290 -0.04 -20.30 17.31
C ARG A 290 1.11 -21.29 17.11
N PRO A 291 2.24 -20.87 16.54
CA PRO A 291 3.40 -21.73 16.39
C PRO A 291 4.06 -21.96 17.76
N THR A 292 4.67 -23.13 17.93
CA THR A 292 5.45 -23.49 19.11
C THR A 292 6.84 -23.93 18.68
N THR A 293 7.84 -23.45 19.40
CA THR A 293 9.24 -23.80 19.18
C THR A 293 9.77 -24.51 20.42
N SER A 294 10.17 -25.76 20.25
CA SER A 294 10.87 -26.51 21.29
C SER A 294 12.36 -26.27 21.17
N ALA A 295 12.99 -25.88 22.28
CA ALA A 295 14.41 -25.56 22.33
C ALA A 295 15.28 -26.75 21.90
N LYS A 296 16.41 -26.42 21.26
CA LYS A 296 17.47 -27.37 20.95
C LYS A 296 17.99 -28.00 22.25
N THR A 297 18.18 -29.32 22.26
CA THR A 297 18.84 -30.04 23.36
C THR A 297 20.16 -30.63 22.88
N LEU A 298 20.97 -31.18 23.80
CA LEU A 298 22.23 -31.88 23.48
C LEU A 298 22.04 -33.01 22.45
N PHE A 299 20.82 -33.56 22.33
CA PHE A 299 20.52 -34.71 21.47
C PHE A 299 19.45 -34.43 20.40
N SER A 300 18.95 -33.20 20.26
CA SER A 300 17.95 -32.88 19.24
C SER A 300 18.04 -31.43 18.76
N SER A 301 17.78 -31.23 17.46
CA SER A 301 17.63 -29.90 16.88
C SER A 301 16.41 -29.19 17.45
N GLU A 302 16.38 -27.86 17.29
CA GLU A 302 15.18 -27.07 17.48
C GLU A 302 14.03 -27.66 16.65
N LYS A 303 12.82 -27.71 17.23
CA LYS A 303 11.62 -28.22 16.56
C LYS A 303 10.56 -27.15 16.53
N HIS A 304 10.13 -26.79 15.33
CA HIS A 304 9.01 -25.88 15.11
C HIS A 304 7.77 -26.69 14.77
N THR A 305 6.66 -26.42 15.45
CA THR A 305 5.38 -27.07 15.18
C THR A 305 4.25 -26.06 15.18
N VAL A 306 3.21 -26.34 14.40
CA VAL A 306 1.99 -25.53 14.38
C VAL A 306 0.79 -26.43 14.09
N LYS A 307 -0.38 -26.09 14.64
CA LYS A 307 -1.64 -26.69 14.22
C LYS A 307 -2.13 -25.98 12.97
N VAL A 308 -2.43 -26.73 11.92
CA VAL A 308 -2.96 -26.19 10.66
C VAL A 308 -4.36 -26.75 10.43
N MET A 309 -5.33 -25.87 10.22
CA MET A 309 -6.67 -26.24 9.77
C MET A 309 -6.71 -26.22 8.23
N VAL A 310 -6.78 -27.38 7.62
CA VAL A 310 -6.54 -27.57 6.17
C VAL A 310 -7.41 -28.70 5.61
N SER A 311 -7.77 -28.64 4.33
CA SER A 311 -8.38 -29.79 3.61
C SER A 311 -7.43 -30.27 2.51
N LYS A 312 -7.71 -31.45 1.95
CA LYS A 312 -6.91 -31.99 0.83
C LYS A 312 -7.02 -31.12 -0.43
N GLU A 313 -8.07 -30.32 -0.52
CA GLU A 313 -8.35 -29.41 -1.63
C GLU A 313 -7.80 -27.99 -1.39
N SER A 314 -7.19 -27.71 -0.23
CA SER A 314 -6.51 -26.43 0.04
C SER A 314 -5.35 -26.22 -0.91
N ARG A 315 -5.37 -25.13 -1.70
CA ARG A 315 -4.37 -24.89 -2.75
C ARG A 315 -4.28 -23.44 -3.19
N VAL A 316 -3.20 -23.14 -3.89
CA VAL A 316 -3.10 -21.98 -4.79
C VAL A 316 -3.80 -22.35 -6.09
N VAL A 317 -4.76 -21.53 -6.51
CA VAL A 317 -5.48 -21.71 -7.78
C VAL A 317 -4.74 -21.04 -8.92
N GLU A 318 -4.26 -19.82 -8.67
CA GLU A 318 -3.59 -18.97 -9.64
C GLU A 318 -2.70 -17.99 -8.88
N THR A 319 -1.68 -17.47 -9.55
CA THR A 319 -0.88 -16.34 -9.06
C THR A 319 -0.86 -15.24 -10.10
N GLY A 320 -0.62 -14.01 -9.66
CA GLY A 320 -0.52 -12.86 -10.55
C GLY A 320 0.55 -11.88 -10.12
N THR A 321 0.90 -11.00 -11.05
CA THR A 321 1.85 -9.92 -10.83
C THR A 321 1.31 -8.62 -11.43
N ILE A 322 1.39 -7.54 -10.66
CA ILE A 322 1.03 -6.18 -11.08
C ILE A 322 2.27 -5.32 -10.98
N ALA A 323 2.72 -4.78 -12.12
CA ALA A 323 3.88 -3.88 -12.17
C ALA A 323 3.50 -2.45 -11.75
N ILE A 324 4.37 -1.84 -10.96
CA ILE A 324 4.28 -0.45 -10.50
C ILE A 324 5.24 0.38 -11.36
N ASN A 325 4.83 0.66 -12.60
CA ASN A 325 5.65 1.37 -13.58
C ASN A 325 5.54 2.88 -13.35
N ARG A 326 6.63 3.53 -12.92
CA ARG A 326 6.79 4.99 -12.93
C ARG A 326 8.22 5.40 -13.21
#